data_AF-A0A0P8BMT0-F1
#
_entry.id   AF-A0A0P8BMT0-F1
#
_cell.length_a   1.000
_cell.length_b   1.000
_cell.length_c   1.000
_cell.angle_alpha   90.00
_cell.angle_beta   90.00
_cell.angle_gamma   90.00
#
_symmetry.space_group_name_H-M   'P 1'
#
loop_
_entity.id
_entity.type
_entity.pdbx_description
1 polymer ?
#
loop_
_entity_poly.entity_id
_entity_poly.type
_entity_poly.pdbx_seq_one_letter_code
_entity_poly.pdbx_strand_id
1 'polypeptide(L)' 'METLEFVIYPDGRVKEMVTGVVGASCAEVTAAIEAQLGEVVAHEKSSEYYAQPVVVSGNVSSVSQAQVSASQW' A
#
# COMPACT_ATOMS: atom_id res chain seq x y z
N MET A 1 1.18 11.54 -11.57
CA MET A 1 0.03 12.47 -11.49
C MET A 1 -1.09 11.67 -10.85
N GLU A 2 -1.67 12.19 -9.77
CA GLU A 2 -2.74 11.52 -9.01
C GLU A 2 -4.09 11.90 -9.59
N THR A 3 -5.02 10.95 -9.71
CA THR A 3 -6.35 11.18 -10.28
C THR A 3 -7.42 10.49 -9.43
N LEU A 4 -8.52 11.20 -9.21
CA LEU A 4 -9.72 10.68 -8.55
C LEU A 4 -10.89 10.76 -9.53
N GLU A 5 -11.41 9.59 -9.93
CA GLU A 5 -12.53 9.48 -10.87
C GLU A 5 -13.81 9.06 -10.14
N PHE A 6 -14.92 9.71 -10.46
CA PHE A 6 -16.24 9.40 -9.93
C PHE A 6 -17.20 9.00 -11.05
N VAL A 7 -17.84 7.85 -10.89
CA VAL A 7 -18.94 7.40 -11.74
C VAL A 7 -20.22 7.40 -10.91
N ILE A 8 -21.15 8.28 -11.25
CA ILE A 8 -22.47 8.37 -10.62
C ILE A 8 -23.45 7.57 -11.46
N TYR A 9 -24.00 6.51 -10.87
CA TYR A 9 -25.01 5.68 -11.52
C TYR A 9 -26.42 6.29 -11.36
N PRO A 10 -27.34 6.04 -12.30
CA PRO A 10 -28.70 6.57 -12.24
C PRO A 10 -29.53 6.05 -11.05
N ASP A 11 -29.11 4.94 -10.43
CA ASP A 11 -29.70 4.41 -9.20
C ASP A 11 -29.11 5.05 -7.93
N GLY A 12 -28.28 6.08 -8.06
CA GLY A 12 -27.75 6.88 -6.95
C GLY A 12 -26.47 6.33 -6.32
N ARG A 13 -25.97 5.19 -6.78
CA ARG A 13 -24.65 4.68 -6.35
C ARG A 13 -23.53 5.53 -6.95
N VAL A 14 -22.45 5.68 -6.19
CA VAL A 14 -21.22 6.34 -6.64
C VAL A 14 -20.09 5.33 -6.58
N LYS A 15 -19.34 5.19 -7.69
CA LYS A 15 -18.09 4.45 -7.73
C LYS A 15 -16.94 5.45 -7.78
N GLU A 16 -15.99 5.28 -6.88
CA GLU A 16 -14.77 6.06 -6.82
C GLU A 16 -13.59 5.20 -7.30
N MET A 17 -12.70 5.79 -8.11
CA MET A 17 -11.47 5.14 -8.58
C MET A 17 -10.28 6.08 -8.34
N VAL A 18 -9.38 5.65 -7.46
CA VAL A 18 -8.13 6.36 -7.15
C VAL A 18 -7.00 5.77 -7.98
N THR A 19 -6.23 6.62 -8.66
CA THR A 19 -5.02 6.21 -9.39
C THR A 19 -3.85 7.12 -9.08
N GLY A 20 -2.63 6.58 -9.14
CA GLY A 20 -1.40 7.34 -8.92
C GLY A 20 -1.03 7.55 -7.44
N VAL A 21 -1.83 7.07 -6.49
CA VAL A 21 -1.53 7.03 -5.06
C VAL A 21 -1.10 5.61 -4.69
N VAL A 22 0.10 5.45 -4.12
CA VAL A 22 0.65 4.14 -3.75
C VAL A 22 0.34 3.85 -2.29
N GLY A 23 -0.06 2.61 -2.00
CA GLY A 23 -0.26 2.15 -0.63
C GLY A 23 -1.59 2.56 0.01
N ALA A 24 -1.61 2.55 1.34
CA ALA A 24 -2.82 2.79 2.12
C ALA A 24 -3.26 4.26 2.17
N SER A 25 -2.41 5.20 1.75
CA SER A 25 -2.73 6.63 1.78
C SER A 25 -3.90 7.01 0.88
N CYS A 26 -4.25 6.18 -0.12
CA CYS A 26 -5.47 6.40 -0.89
C CYS A 26 -6.73 6.36 0.00
N ALA A 27 -6.77 5.48 0.99
CA ALA A 27 -7.93 5.32 1.88
C ALA A 27 -8.10 6.53 2.81
N GLU A 28 -7.01 7.19 3.20
CA GLU A 28 -7.07 8.39 4.04
C GLU A 28 -7.61 9.59 3.27
N VAL A 29 -7.25 9.70 1.99
CA VAL A 29 -7.71 10.78 1.11
C VAL A 29 -9.20 10.66 0.82
N THR A 30 -9.71 9.44 0.69
CA THR A 30 -11.09 9.19 0.28
C THR A 30 -12.06 9.15 1.46
N ALA A 31 -11.57 8.90 2.68
CA ALA A 31 -12.40 8.82 3.89
C ALA A 31 -13.33 10.04 4.12
N ALA A 32 -12.83 11.26 3.88
CA ALA A 32 -13.63 12.48 4.04
C ALA A 32 -14.71 12.64 2.96
N ILE A 33 -14.49 12.03 1.79
CA ILE A 33 -15.41 12.05 0.64
C ILE A 33 -16.47 10.96 0.84
N GLU A 34 -16.06 9.75 1.21
CA GLU A 34 -16.95 8.64 1.55
C GLU A 34 -17.94 9.06 2.65
N ALA A 35 -17.47 9.73 3.70
CA ALA A 35 -18.33 10.25 4.78
C ALA A 35 -19.42 11.23 4.30
N GLN A 36 -19.19 11.92 3.19
CA GLN A 36 -20.16 12.84 2.59
C GLN A 36 -21.07 12.13 1.57
N LEU A 37 -20.58 11.10 0.89
CA LEU A 37 -21.33 10.34 -0.11
C LEU A 37 -22.26 9.29 0.52
N GLY A 38 -21.90 8.74 1.68
CA GLY A 38 -22.74 7.79 2.43
C GLY A 38 -21.97 6.59 2.95
N GLU A 39 -22.62 5.42 2.93
CA GLU A 39 -22.01 4.17 3.39
C GLU A 39 -21.26 3.46 2.25
N VAL A 40 -20.04 2.99 2.55
CA VAL A 40 -19.24 2.19 1.60
C VAL A 40 -19.78 0.76 1.55
N VAL A 41 -20.35 0.39 0.40
CA VAL A 41 -20.92 -0.95 0.19
C VAL A 41 -19.89 -1.99 -0.25
N ALA A 42 -18.80 -1.56 -0.88
CA ALA A 42 -17.73 -2.42 -1.37
C ALA A 42 -16.43 -1.64 -1.55
N HIS A 43 -15.30 -2.29 -1.27
CA HIS A 43 -13.96 -1.75 -1.47
C HIS A 43 -13.09 -2.77 -2.20
N GLU A 44 -12.41 -2.35 -3.27
CA GLU A 44 -11.51 -3.18 -4.06
C GLU A 44 -10.13 -2.53 -4.13
N LYS A 45 -9.08 -3.28 -3.76
CA LYS A 45 -7.70 -2.77 -3.75
C LYS A 45 -7.08 -2.90 -5.14
N SER A 46 -6.54 -1.81 -5.67
CA SER A 46 -5.79 -1.80 -6.93
C SER A 46 -4.37 -2.36 -6.76
N SER A 47 -3.67 -2.56 -7.88
CA SER A 47 -2.23 -2.90 -7.89
C SER A 47 -1.38 -1.87 -7.13
N GLU A 48 -1.66 -0.57 -7.29
CA GLU A 48 -0.93 0.49 -6.61
C GLU A 48 -1.04 0.43 -5.08
N TYR A 49 -2.15 -0.10 -4.55
CA TYR A 49 -2.28 -0.34 -3.11
C TYR A 49 -1.18 -1.28 -2.58
N TYR A 50 -0.77 -2.26 -3.38
CA TYR A 50 0.24 -3.25 -3.01
C TYR A 50 1.67 -2.85 -3.42
N ALA A 51 1.83 -1.79 -4.22
CA ALA A 51 3.12 -1.35 -4.72
C ALA A 51 3.99 -0.60 -3.67
N GLN A 52 3.68 -0.75 -2.36
CA GLN A 52 4.46 -0.13 -1.31
C GLN A 52 5.88 -0.69 -1.28
N PRO A 53 6.92 0.17 -1.23
CA PRO A 53 8.30 -0.28 -1.15
C PRO A 53 8.51 -1.05 0.16
N VAL A 54 8.87 -2.34 0.03
CA VAL A 54 9.25 -3.15 1.19
C VAL A 54 10.61 -2.68 1.68
N VAL A 55 10.63 -1.94 2.79
CA VAL A 55 11.87 -1.56 3.46
C VAL A 55 12.33 -2.77 4.28
N VAL A 56 13.22 -3.57 3.73
CA VAL A 56 13.90 -4.63 4.49
C VAL A 56 14.91 -3.95 5.41
N SER A 57 14.52 -3.69 6.67
CA SER A 57 15.47 -3.32 7.72
C SER A 57 16.33 -4.52 8.08
N GLY A 58 17.39 -4.72 7.30
CA GLY A 58 18.44 -5.66 7.62
C GLY A 58 19.33 -5.08 8.71
N ASN A 59 19.13 -5.48 9.97
CA ASN A 59 20.17 -5.42 10.98
C ASN A 59 21.22 -6.48 10.63
N VAL A 60 22.02 -6.21 9.59
CA VAL A 60 23.14 -7.07 9.19
C VAL A 60 24.24 -6.88 10.23
N SER A 61 24.12 -7.60 11.34
CA SER A 61 25.19 -7.72 12.32
C SER A 61 26.31 -8.50 11.63
N SER A 62 27.33 -7.79 11.17
CA SER A 62 28.56 -8.38 10.64
C SER A 62 29.19 -9.24 11.73
N VAL A 63 28.96 -10.56 11.67
CA VAL A 63 29.67 -11.50 12.52
C VAL A 63 31.10 -11.55 12.03
N SER A 64 31.98 -10.86 12.75
CA SER A 64 33.43 -10.89 12.56
C SER A 64 33.93 -12.34 12.51
N GLN A 65 34.58 -12.69 11.42
CA GLN A 65 35.10 -14.01 11.10
C GLN A 65 36.11 -14.46 12.16
N ALA A 66 35.66 -15.28 13.11
CA ALA A 66 36.55 -15.95 14.06
C ALA A 66 37.37 -17.00 13.29
N GLN A 67 38.66 -16.71 13.13
CA GLN A 67 39.64 -17.62 12.57
C GLN A 67 39.73 -18.87 13.45
N VAL A 68 39.18 -20.00 13.01
CA VAL A 68 39.42 -21.29 13.65
C VAL A 68 40.56 -21.99 12.92
N SER A 69 41.67 -22.12 13.64
CA SER A 69 42.89 -22.81 13.26
C SER A 69 42.59 -24.22 12.75
N ALA A 70 42.98 -24.51 11.51
CA ALA A 70 42.96 -25.87 10.98
C ALA A 70 43.92 -26.73 11.82
N SER A 71 43.39 -27.74 12.50
CA SER A 71 44.19 -28.77 13.17
C SER A 71 44.13 -30.03 12.32
N GLN A 72 45.30 -30.40 11.81
CA GLN A 72 45.63 -31.61 11.04
C GLN A 72 45.02 -32.89 11.63
N TRP A 73 44.49 -33.75 10.74
CA TRP A 73 44.44 -35.20 10.93
C TRP A 73 45.60 -35.85 10.17
#